data_AF-A0A6P0TBZ5-F1
#
_entry.id   AF-A0A6P0TBZ5-F1
#
_cell.length_a   1.000
_cell.length_b   1.000
_cell.length_c   1.000
_cell.angle_alpha   90.00
_cell.angle_beta   90.00
_cell.angle_gamma   90.00
#
_symmetry.space_group_name_H-M   'P 1'
#
loop_
_entity.id
_entity.type
_entity.pdbx_description
1 polymer ?
#
loop_
_entity_poly.entity_id
_entity_poly.type
_entity_poly.pdbx_seq_one_letter_code
_entity_poly.pdbx_strand_id
1 'polypeptide(L)'
;MMQRVGLWLLWIGLLIYSFGFAPSSQDGTMDLIVALSTFKWSGINPLVAALFSIMGLWPMVYAAVLLVDGRGSTPDGATSLQSVPAWPFIVLSFGLGAFALLPYLGLRRDKPRFSGPESDLIRLTESGGLAWLLLLSGAGLLLFGLIGGNWADFVAQWQTSRFIHVMSLDFCILSLLFVVLLPDDIARRQMEQGWLWGLIAFIPFLGPGLYLCWRSPLVDVNNPAVDLDGEPIVSPEA
;
A
#
# COMPACT_ATOMS: atom_id res chain seq x y z
N MET A 1 -3.87 20.86 2.20
CA MET A 1 -2.70 21.44 2.92
C MET A 1 -2.47 20.75 4.28
N MET A 2 -3.49 20.65 5.14
CA MET A 2 -3.41 19.95 6.45
C MET A 2 -2.92 18.50 6.35
N GLN A 3 -3.46 17.71 5.40
CA GLN A 3 -3.08 16.31 5.21
C GLN A 3 -1.60 16.14 4.87
N ARG A 4 -1.04 17.02 4.02
CA ARG A 4 0.39 16.96 3.65
C ARG A 4 1.30 17.28 4.83
N VAL A 5 0.93 18.27 5.65
CA VAL A 5 1.65 18.57 6.89
C VAL A 5 1.60 17.36 7.83
N GLY A 6 0.44 16.72 7.97
CA GLY A 6 0.28 15.49 8.74
C GLY A 6 1.20 14.35 8.26
N LEU A 7 1.30 14.14 6.95
CA LEU A 7 2.18 13.11 6.36
C LEU A 7 3.67 13.41 6.61
N TRP A 8 4.10 14.67 6.50
CA TRP A 8 5.48 15.06 6.82
C TRP A 8 5.79 14.95 8.31
N LEU A 9 4.85 15.35 9.18
CA LEU A 9 4.99 15.18 10.63
C LEU A 9 5.05 13.70 11.01
N LEU A 10 4.22 12.86 10.40
CA LEU A 10 4.25 11.42 10.60
C LEU A 10 5.59 10.83 10.15
N TRP A 11 6.13 11.25 9.01
CA TRP A 11 7.42 10.79 8.51
C TRP A 11 8.58 11.19 9.42
N ILE A 12 8.66 12.47 9.82
CA ILE A 12 9.69 12.95 10.74
C ILE A 12 9.55 12.26 12.10
N GLY A 13 8.31 12.13 12.61
CA GLY A 13 8.02 11.44 13.86
C GLY A 13 8.46 9.98 13.82
N LEU A 14 8.20 9.29 12.72
CA LEU A 14 8.60 7.89 12.51
C LEU A 14 10.13 7.74 12.49
N LEU A 15 10.85 8.65 11.83
CA LEU A 15 12.32 8.68 11.84
C LEU A 15 12.85 8.90 13.26
N ILE A 16 12.39 9.95 13.96
CA ILE A 16 12.81 10.25 15.32
C ILE A 16 12.52 9.07 16.26
N TYR A 17 11.35 8.47 16.13
CA TYR A 17 10.97 7.31 16.92
C TYR A 17 11.88 6.10 16.66
N SER A 18 12.14 5.79 15.39
CA SER A 18 12.88 4.59 15.01
C SER A 18 14.37 4.68 15.30
N PHE A 19 14.95 5.88 15.27
CA PHE A 19 16.36 6.09 15.61
C PHE A 19 16.59 6.43 17.09
N GLY A 20 15.61 7.04 17.76
CA GLY A 20 15.74 7.51 19.14
C GLY A 20 15.10 6.61 20.21
N PHE A 21 13.92 6.04 19.93
CA PHE A 21 13.10 5.33 20.92
C PHE A 21 12.98 3.83 20.67
N ALA A 22 13.19 3.37 19.44
CA ALA A 22 13.18 1.95 19.16
C ALA A 22 14.32 1.24 19.91
N PRO A 23 14.12 -0.05 20.28
CA PRO A 23 15.13 -0.83 21.00
C PRO A 23 16.50 -0.79 20.32
N SER A 24 17.57 -1.13 21.04
CA SER A 24 18.89 -1.30 20.41
C SER A 24 18.83 -2.42 19.36
N SER A 25 19.65 -2.29 18.31
CA SER A 25 19.83 -3.40 17.37
C SER A 25 20.51 -4.56 18.09
N GLN A 26 19.89 -5.74 18.06
CA GLN A 26 20.50 -6.96 18.59
C GLN A 26 21.49 -7.56 17.59
N ASP A 27 22.51 -8.22 18.13
CA ASP A 27 23.39 -9.09 17.37
C ASP A 27 22.57 -10.19 16.68
N GLY A 28 22.86 -10.48 15.40
CA GLY A 28 22.11 -11.46 14.61
C GLY A 28 20.89 -10.92 13.85
N THR A 29 20.59 -9.62 13.91
CA THR A 29 19.50 -9.02 13.10
C THR A 29 19.68 -9.27 11.60
N MET A 30 20.92 -9.17 11.11
CA MET A 30 21.22 -9.44 9.70
C MET A 30 21.00 -10.91 9.33
N ASP A 31 21.37 -11.83 10.22
CA ASP A 31 21.14 -13.26 10.02
C ASP A 31 19.65 -13.58 9.99
N LEU A 32 18.85 -12.93 10.85
CA LEU A 32 17.40 -13.03 10.84
C LEU A 32 16.82 -12.55 9.50
N ILE A 33 17.24 -11.38 9.00
CA ILE A 33 16.78 -10.84 7.70
C ILE A 33 17.12 -11.80 6.57
N VAL A 34 18.34 -12.33 6.54
CA VAL A 34 18.78 -13.30 5.53
C VAL A 34 17.97 -14.60 5.62
N ALA A 35 17.73 -15.12 6.83
CA ALA A 35 16.94 -16.32 7.05
C ALA A 35 15.48 -16.14 6.60
N LEU A 36 14.87 -14.99 6.92
CA LEU A 36 13.53 -14.61 6.48
C LEU A 36 13.45 -14.50 4.95
N SER A 37 14.44 -13.85 4.33
CA SER A 37 14.52 -13.66 2.88
C SER A 37 14.79 -14.95 2.10
N THR A 38 15.38 -15.96 2.75
CA THR A 38 15.68 -17.28 2.15
C THR A 38 14.67 -18.35 2.54
N PHE A 39 13.54 -17.96 3.14
CA PHE A 39 12.49 -18.88 3.62
C PHE A 39 12.98 -19.94 4.63
N LYS A 40 14.09 -19.67 5.32
CA LYS A 40 14.64 -20.55 6.37
C LYS A 40 13.97 -20.23 7.71
N TRP A 41 12.69 -20.58 7.83
CA TRP A 41 11.88 -20.25 9.02
C TRP A 41 12.05 -21.22 10.19
N SER A 42 12.96 -22.19 10.08
CA SER A 42 13.25 -23.14 11.17
C SER A 42 13.76 -22.40 12.41
N GLY A 43 12.99 -22.45 13.50
CA GLY A 43 13.32 -21.77 14.75
C GLY A 43 12.97 -20.28 14.79
N ILE A 44 12.37 -19.73 13.72
CA ILE A 44 11.83 -18.37 13.71
C ILE A 44 10.36 -18.44 14.11
N ASN A 45 9.93 -17.51 14.95
CA ASN A 45 8.52 -17.38 15.31
C ASN A 45 7.66 -17.12 14.06
N PRO A 46 6.63 -17.95 13.78
CA PRO A 46 5.76 -17.78 12.62
C PRO A 46 5.11 -16.40 12.48
N LEU A 47 4.86 -15.69 13.58
CA LEU A 47 4.36 -14.30 13.53
C LEU A 47 5.36 -13.35 12.87
N VAL A 48 6.65 -13.49 13.20
CA VAL A 48 7.71 -12.65 12.62
C VAL A 48 7.89 -12.99 11.14
N ALA A 49 7.88 -14.27 10.79
CA ALA A 49 7.97 -14.73 9.41
C ALA A 49 6.80 -14.26 8.55
N ALA A 50 5.57 -14.39 9.08
CA ALA A 50 4.35 -13.90 8.42
C ALA A 50 4.39 -12.38 8.23
N LEU A 51 4.73 -11.64 9.28
CA LEU A 51 4.82 -10.17 9.24
C LEU A 51 5.83 -9.71 8.18
N PHE A 52 7.04 -10.26 8.20
CA PHE A 52 8.07 -9.92 7.19
C PHE A 52 7.62 -10.24 5.77
N SER A 53 6.99 -11.40 5.57
CA SER A 53 6.49 -11.81 4.26
C SER A 53 5.39 -10.88 3.75
N ILE A 54 4.48 -10.46 4.64
CA ILE A 54 3.41 -9.49 4.31
C ILE A 54 3.99 -8.11 3.99
N MET A 55 5.07 -7.69 4.66
CA MET A 55 5.79 -6.47 4.30
C MET A 55 6.29 -6.47 2.85
N GLY A 56 6.67 -7.64 2.32
CA GLY A 56 7.00 -7.79 0.89
C GLY A 56 5.79 -7.71 -0.05
N LEU A 57 4.56 -7.91 0.44
CA LEU A 57 3.34 -7.81 -0.37
C LEU A 57 2.79 -6.38 -0.43
N TRP A 58 3.00 -5.59 0.62
CA TRP A 58 2.51 -4.20 0.71
C TRP A 58 2.91 -3.32 -0.49
N PRO A 59 4.16 -3.29 -0.95
CA PRO A 59 4.55 -2.49 -2.12
C PRO A 59 3.71 -2.77 -3.36
N MET A 60 3.25 -4.02 -3.56
CA MET A 60 2.39 -4.38 -4.69
C MET A 60 0.98 -3.82 -4.54
N VAL A 61 0.43 -3.80 -3.32
CA VAL A 61 -0.84 -3.11 -3.00
C VAL A 61 -0.70 -1.62 -3.29
N TYR A 62 0.38 -1.00 -2.85
CA TYR A 62 0.66 0.42 -3.10
C TYR A 62 0.94 0.72 -4.57
N ALA A 63 1.58 -0.20 -5.30
CA ALA A 63 1.78 -0.07 -6.74
C ALA A 63 0.43 0.07 -7.47
N ALA A 64 -0.56 -0.74 -7.07
CA ALA A 64 -1.89 -0.75 -7.67
C ALA A 64 -2.70 0.53 -7.46
N VAL A 65 -2.33 1.36 -6.48
CA VAL A 65 -3.00 2.63 -6.19
C VAL A 65 -2.15 3.83 -6.66
N LEU A 66 -0.82 3.77 -6.49
CA LEU A 66 0.07 4.91 -6.69
C LEU A 66 0.70 4.99 -8.09
N LEU A 67 0.80 3.91 -8.86
CA LEU A 67 1.37 4.00 -10.22
C LEU A 67 0.50 4.86 -11.16
N VAL A 68 -0.79 4.97 -10.85
CA VAL A 68 -1.79 5.77 -11.57
C VAL A 68 -1.56 7.28 -11.38
N ASP A 69 -0.97 7.71 -10.24
CA ASP A 69 -0.72 9.11 -9.89
C ASP A 69 0.19 9.83 -10.91
N GLY A 70 1.16 9.11 -11.47
CA GLY A 70 2.14 9.65 -12.43
C GLY A 70 1.58 10.04 -13.79
N ARG A 71 0.32 9.71 -14.08
CA ARG A 71 -0.29 9.84 -15.42
C ARG A 71 -1.56 10.71 -15.46
N GLY A 72 -1.99 11.33 -14.35
CA GLY A 72 -3.20 12.17 -14.39
C GLY A 72 -3.02 13.46 -15.20
N SER A 73 -3.85 13.66 -16.22
CA SER A 73 -3.97 14.88 -17.03
C SER A 73 -5.09 15.78 -16.52
N THR A 74 -4.87 17.10 -16.54
CA THR A 74 -5.88 18.12 -16.18
C THR A 74 -6.84 18.36 -17.36
N PRO A 75 -8.13 18.74 -17.13
CA PRO A 75 -9.12 18.94 -18.19
C PRO A 75 -8.72 20.00 -19.25
N ASP A 76 -7.83 20.93 -18.88
CA ASP A 76 -7.45 22.06 -19.72
C ASP A 76 -6.28 21.77 -20.69
N GLY A 77 -5.91 20.50 -20.89
CA GLY A 77 -4.80 20.10 -21.79
C GLY A 77 -3.39 20.55 -21.35
N ALA A 78 -3.28 21.33 -20.27
CA ALA A 78 -2.03 21.68 -19.63
C ALA A 78 -1.53 20.49 -18.79
N THR A 79 -0.60 19.74 -19.38
CA THR A 79 0.09 18.57 -18.82
C THR A 79 0.70 18.89 -17.45
N SER A 80 -0.05 18.68 -16.37
CA SER A 80 0.50 18.71 -15.02
C SER A 80 1.13 17.36 -14.72
N LEU A 81 2.26 17.04 -15.36
CA LEU A 81 3.09 15.91 -14.94
C LEU A 81 3.30 16.02 -13.44
N GLN A 82 2.95 14.96 -12.70
CA GLN A 82 3.47 14.85 -11.36
C GLN A 82 4.98 14.71 -11.51
N SER A 83 5.72 15.76 -11.13
CA SER A 83 7.16 15.86 -11.40
C SER A 83 7.95 14.68 -10.80
N VAL A 84 7.37 14.03 -9.78
CA VAL A 84 7.99 12.92 -9.07
C VAL A 84 7.28 11.60 -9.40
N PRO A 85 7.93 10.66 -10.09
CA PRO A 85 7.35 9.34 -10.38
C PRO A 85 7.21 8.51 -9.09
N ALA A 86 6.14 7.70 -9.00
CA ALA A 86 5.86 6.86 -7.83
C ALA A 86 6.76 5.61 -7.76
N TRP A 87 7.16 5.07 -8.90
CA TRP A 87 7.84 3.78 -9.00
C TRP A 87 9.11 3.65 -8.15
N PRO A 88 10.00 4.67 -8.00
CA PRO A 88 11.18 4.53 -7.17
C PRO A 88 10.81 4.34 -5.70
N PHE A 89 9.77 5.03 -5.23
CA PHE A 89 9.32 4.94 -3.84
C PHE A 89 8.61 3.62 -3.56
N ILE A 90 7.91 3.06 -4.56
CA ILE A 90 7.33 1.71 -4.49
C ILE A 90 8.42 0.65 -4.44
N VAL A 91 9.47 0.76 -5.27
CA VAL A 91 10.59 -0.20 -5.23
C VAL A 91 11.35 -0.11 -3.91
N LEU A 92 11.60 1.12 -3.43
CA LEU A 92 12.26 1.34 -2.14
C LEU A 92 11.42 0.86 -0.95
N SER A 93 10.09 0.81 -1.06
CA SER A 93 9.22 0.36 0.03
C SER A 93 9.28 -1.15 0.28
N PHE A 94 9.85 -1.95 -0.62
CA PHE A 94 10.15 -3.36 -0.31
C PHE A 94 11.14 -3.54 0.84
N GLY A 95 12.08 -2.61 1.00
CA GLY A 95 13.06 -2.65 2.09
C GLY A 95 12.76 -1.65 3.21
N LEU A 96 12.30 -0.46 2.86
CA LEU A 96 12.08 0.65 3.78
C LEU A 96 10.61 0.85 4.15
N GLY A 97 9.68 0.17 3.50
CA GLY A 97 8.26 0.28 3.80
C GLY A 97 7.71 1.71 3.77
N ALA A 98 6.98 2.14 4.82
CA ALA A 98 6.36 3.45 4.88
C ALA A 98 7.37 4.60 4.87
N PHE A 99 8.61 4.39 5.32
CA PHE A 99 9.67 5.40 5.24
C PHE A 99 9.94 5.86 3.80
N ALA A 100 9.77 4.97 2.83
CA ALA A 100 9.90 5.32 1.41
C ALA A 100 8.61 5.92 0.85
N LEU A 101 7.43 5.44 1.25
CA LEU A 101 6.16 5.91 0.69
C LEU A 101 5.73 7.29 1.22
N LEU A 102 5.97 7.58 2.50
CA LEU A 102 5.55 8.84 3.13
C LEU A 102 6.10 10.12 2.45
N PRO A 103 7.39 10.22 2.09
CA PRO A 103 7.91 11.37 1.35
C PRO A 103 7.20 11.58 0.02
N TYR A 104 6.92 10.49 -0.70
CA TYR A 104 6.18 10.55 -1.95
C TYR A 104 4.76 11.09 -1.73
N LEU A 105 4.05 10.59 -0.72
CA LEU A 105 2.71 11.08 -0.37
C LEU A 105 2.71 12.54 0.11
N GLY A 106 3.79 13.00 0.74
CA GLY A 106 3.97 14.40 1.13
C GLY A 106 4.23 15.34 -0.05
N LEU A 107 4.88 14.84 -1.11
CA LEU A 107 5.24 15.59 -2.32
C LEU A 107 4.16 15.56 -3.40
N ARG A 108 3.36 14.50 -3.45
CA ARG A 108 2.35 14.33 -4.51
C ARG A 108 1.28 15.42 -4.45
N ARG A 109 0.65 15.63 -5.61
CA ARG A 109 -0.55 16.47 -5.71
C ARG A 109 -1.76 15.56 -5.76
N ASP A 110 -2.80 15.94 -5.04
CA ASP A 110 -4.08 15.23 -5.05
C ASP A 110 -4.68 15.38 -6.45
N LYS A 111 -4.84 14.26 -7.17
CA LYS A 111 -5.36 14.26 -8.54
C LYS A 111 -6.63 13.41 -8.61
N PRO A 112 -7.78 14.00 -8.92
CA PRO A 112 -9.04 13.25 -8.95
C PRO A 112 -9.26 12.47 -10.25
N ARG A 113 -8.40 12.57 -11.28
CA ARG A 113 -8.65 11.97 -12.61
C ARG A 113 -7.43 11.30 -13.21
N PHE A 114 -7.65 10.15 -13.85
CA PHE A 114 -6.68 9.39 -14.64
C PHE A 114 -6.87 9.66 -16.14
N SER A 115 -5.80 9.87 -16.90
CA SER A 115 -5.89 10.16 -18.34
C SER A 115 -4.58 9.81 -19.03
N GLY A 116 -4.58 8.73 -19.82
CA GLY A 116 -3.41 8.29 -20.56
C GLY A 116 -3.34 6.76 -20.75
N PRO A 117 -2.49 6.29 -21.67
CA PRO A 117 -2.39 4.87 -21.98
C PRO A 117 -1.90 4.07 -20.77
N GLU A 118 -2.55 2.94 -20.51
CA GLU A 118 -2.11 1.97 -19.51
C GLU A 118 -0.74 1.42 -19.89
N SER A 119 0.27 1.63 -19.03
CA SER A 119 1.53 0.91 -19.18
C SER A 119 1.37 -0.54 -18.75
N ASP A 120 2.25 -1.43 -19.22
CA ASP A 120 2.23 -2.86 -18.84
C ASP A 120 2.23 -3.07 -17.31
N LEU A 121 2.89 -2.16 -16.56
CA LEU A 121 2.90 -2.17 -15.10
C LEU A 121 1.54 -1.82 -14.49
N ILE A 122 0.85 -0.81 -15.03
CA ILE A 122 -0.50 -0.45 -14.57
C ILE A 122 -1.45 -1.60 -14.86
N ARG A 123 -1.40 -2.15 -16.09
CA ARG A 123 -2.21 -3.30 -16.49
C ARG A 123 -1.96 -4.53 -15.62
N LEU A 124 -0.72 -4.80 -15.23
CA LEU A 124 -0.39 -5.87 -14.28
C LEU A 124 -1.04 -5.61 -12.92
N THR A 125 -0.97 -4.37 -12.41
CA THR A 125 -1.57 -4.02 -11.12
C THR A 125 -3.10 -3.92 -11.12
N GLU A 126 -3.71 -3.68 -12.28
CA GLU A 126 -5.16 -3.75 -12.50
C GLU A 126 -5.66 -5.19 -12.69
N SER A 127 -4.76 -6.17 -12.80
CA SER A 127 -5.18 -7.56 -13.00
C SER A 127 -5.86 -8.12 -11.74
N GLY A 128 -7.08 -8.65 -11.92
CA GLY A 128 -7.80 -9.34 -10.84
C GLY A 128 -7.03 -10.55 -10.29
N GLY A 129 -6.19 -11.19 -11.12
CA GLY A 129 -5.31 -12.27 -10.70
C GLY A 129 -4.27 -11.83 -9.67
N LEU A 130 -3.63 -10.66 -9.86
CA LEU A 130 -2.72 -10.11 -8.86
C LEU A 130 -3.46 -9.76 -7.56
N ALA A 131 -4.66 -9.17 -7.67
CA ALA A 131 -5.46 -8.82 -6.50
C ALA A 131 -5.81 -10.06 -5.66
N TRP A 132 -6.29 -11.13 -6.30
CA TRP A 132 -6.56 -12.41 -5.63
C TRP A 132 -5.29 -13.05 -5.07
N LEU A 133 -4.17 -13.01 -5.81
CA LEU A 133 -2.89 -13.53 -5.32
C LEU A 133 -2.45 -12.82 -4.04
N LEU A 134 -2.54 -11.48 -4.00
CA LEU A 134 -2.18 -10.68 -2.83
C LEU A 134 -3.09 -10.99 -1.65
N LEU A 135 -4.41 -11.04 -1.87
CA LEU A 135 -5.40 -11.35 -0.84
C LEU A 135 -5.19 -12.74 -0.26
N LEU A 136 -5.09 -13.78 -1.10
CA LEU A 136 -4.92 -15.16 -0.66
C LEU A 136 -3.56 -15.38 0.02
N SER A 137 -2.49 -14.79 -0.52
CA SER A 137 -1.15 -14.90 0.09
C SER A 137 -1.13 -14.23 1.46
N GLY A 138 -1.68 -13.03 1.60
CA GLY A 138 -1.74 -12.36 2.89
C GLY A 138 -2.67 -13.05 3.89
N ALA A 139 -3.83 -13.54 3.45
CA ALA A 139 -4.72 -14.32 4.29
C ALA A 139 -4.04 -15.61 4.78
N GLY A 140 -3.33 -16.32 3.91
CA GLY A 140 -2.56 -17.51 4.25
C GLY A 140 -1.43 -17.21 5.24
N LEU A 141 -0.67 -16.13 5.03
CA LEU A 141 0.41 -15.69 5.92
C LEU A 141 -0.12 -15.26 7.29
N LEU A 142 -1.23 -14.50 7.32
CA LEU A 142 -1.89 -14.14 8.58
C LEU A 142 -2.35 -15.39 9.32
N LEU A 143 -3.05 -16.31 8.64
CA LEU A 143 -3.49 -17.56 9.26
C LEU A 143 -2.32 -18.38 9.80
N PHE A 144 -1.25 -18.51 9.03
CA PHE A 144 0.00 -19.17 9.43
C PHE A 144 0.62 -18.54 10.69
N GLY A 145 0.75 -17.21 10.71
CA GLY A 145 1.30 -16.48 11.85
C GLY A 145 0.42 -16.58 13.10
N LEU A 146 -0.90 -16.41 12.95
CA LEU A 146 -1.84 -16.41 14.07
C LEU A 146 -1.99 -17.80 14.72
N ILE A 147 -1.97 -18.88 13.92
CA ILE A 147 -2.11 -20.26 14.42
C ILE A 147 -0.77 -20.82 14.91
N GLY A 148 0.31 -20.62 14.16
CA GLY A 148 1.62 -21.20 14.47
C GLY A 148 2.48 -20.34 15.40
N GLY A 149 2.10 -19.09 15.62
CA GLY A 149 2.90 -18.11 16.32
C GLY A 149 2.89 -18.22 17.84
N ASN A 150 4.04 -17.93 18.45
CA ASN A 150 4.11 -17.73 19.90
C ASN A 150 3.99 -16.23 20.20
N TRP A 151 2.83 -15.80 20.69
CA TRP A 151 2.57 -14.39 20.98
C TRP A 151 3.46 -13.81 22.09
N ALA A 152 3.75 -14.59 23.13
CA ALA A 152 4.58 -14.13 24.24
C ALA A 152 6.02 -13.86 23.77
N ASP A 153 6.56 -14.78 22.98
CA ASP A 153 7.87 -14.63 22.34
C ASP A 153 7.88 -13.46 21.32
N PHE A 154 6.82 -13.30 20.53
CA PHE A 154 6.69 -12.16 19.62
C PHE A 154 6.71 -10.82 20.36
N VAL A 155 5.98 -10.69 21.46
CA VAL A 155 5.97 -9.46 22.28
C VAL A 155 7.36 -9.20 22.88
N ALA A 156 8.04 -10.23 23.38
CA ALA A 156 9.41 -10.09 23.89
C ALA A 156 10.38 -9.63 22.78
N GLN A 157 10.29 -10.24 21.59
CA GLN A 157 11.08 -9.83 20.43
C GLN A 157 10.74 -8.42 19.96
N TRP A 158 9.47 -8.02 19.98
CA TRP A 158 9.04 -6.67 19.63
C TRP A 158 9.56 -5.60 20.60
N GLN A 159 9.73 -5.93 21.89
CA GLN A 159 10.30 -5.01 22.88
C GLN A 159 11.82 -4.92 22.83
N THR A 160 12.49 -5.93 22.30
CA THR A 160 13.95 -6.06 22.39
C THR A 160 14.64 -5.88 21.05
N SER A 161 13.99 -6.17 19.92
CA SER A 161 14.58 -6.10 18.58
C SER A 161 14.07 -4.87 17.83
N ARG A 162 14.98 -3.94 17.50
CA ARG A 162 14.68 -2.77 16.66
C ARG A 162 13.98 -3.15 15.36
N PHE A 163 14.48 -4.20 14.70
CA PHE A 163 13.98 -4.61 13.39
C PHE A 163 12.52 -5.05 13.47
N ILE A 164 12.20 -5.96 14.40
CA ILE A 164 10.82 -6.45 14.58
C ILE A 164 9.91 -5.32 15.06
N HIS A 165 10.41 -4.46 15.95
CA HIS A 165 9.68 -3.30 16.43
C HIS A 165 9.27 -2.35 15.31
N VAL A 166 10.24 -1.89 14.53
CA VAL A 166 10.04 -0.96 13.42
C VAL A 166 9.20 -1.60 12.32
N MET A 167 9.44 -2.87 11.99
CA MET A 167 8.66 -3.61 10.99
C MET A 167 7.17 -3.72 11.37
N SER A 168 6.85 -4.05 12.63
CA SER A 168 5.46 -4.09 13.12
C SER A 168 4.80 -2.72 13.08
N LEU A 169 5.54 -1.67 13.44
CA LEU A 169 5.03 -0.31 13.41
C LEU A 169 4.78 0.13 11.96
N ASP A 170 5.69 -0.20 11.06
CA ASP A 170 5.57 0.11 9.63
C ASP A 170 4.35 -0.59 9.02
N PHE A 171 4.09 -1.85 9.36
CA PHE A 171 2.85 -2.55 8.97
C PHE A 171 1.58 -1.79 9.38
N CYS A 172 1.54 -1.26 10.61
CA CYS A 172 0.42 -0.45 11.09
C CYS A 172 0.29 0.86 10.31
N ILE A 173 1.40 1.55 10.05
CA ILE A 173 1.40 2.80 9.27
C ILE A 173 0.95 2.53 7.84
N LEU A 174 1.45 1.49 7.18
CA LEU A 174 1.00 1.11 5.84
C LEU A 174 -0.50 0.75 5.81
N SER A 175 -1.02 0.15 6.87
CA SER A 175 -2.47 -0.10 6.98
C SER A 175 -3.26 1.22 7.07
N LEU A 176 -2.82 2.14 7.92
CA LEU A 176 -3.48 3.45 8.10
C LEU A 176 -3.35 4.34 6.87
N LEU A 177 -2.18 4.33 6.22
CA LEU A 177 -1.95 5.09 5.00
C LEU A 177 -2.91 4.66 3.90
N PHE A 178 -3.19 3.36 3.77
CA PHE A 178 -4.17 2.90 2.79
C PHE A 178 -5.57 3.50 3.02
N VAL A 179 -6.03 3.58 4.28
CA VAL A 179 -7.30 4.25 4.63
C VAL A 179 -7.31 5.71 4.17
N VAL A 180 -6.18 6.41 4.30
CA VAL A 180 -6.02 7.80 3.86
C VAL A 180 -6.02 7.94 2.33
N LEU A 181 -5.49 6.95 1.61
CA LEU A 181 -5.40 6.95 0.15
C LEU A 181 -6.69 6.50 -0.54
N LEU A 182 -7.48 5.68 0.13
CA LEU A 182 -8.65 5.02 -0.44
C LEU A 182 -9.65 6.01 -1.10
N PRO A 183 -10.00 7.17 -0.50
CA PRO A 183 -10.93 8.11 -1.13
C PRO A 183 -10.44 8.63 -2.48
N ASP A 184 -9.12 8.81 -2.65
CA ASP A 184 -8.54 9.26 -3.92
C ASP A 184 -8.69 8.21 -5.02
N ASP A 185 -8.51 6.93 -4.69
CA ASP A 185 -8.64 5.83 -5.65
C ASP A 185 -10.10 5.57 -6.03
N ILE A 186 -11.03 5.63 -5.06
CA ILE A 186 -12.48 5.55 -5.29
C ILE A 186 -12.93 6.68 -6.24
N ALA A 187 -12.46 7.91 -6.01
CA ALA A 187 -12.79 9.06 -6.84
C ALA A 187 -12.30 8.91 -8.29
N ARG A 188 -11.10 8.35 -8.49
CA ARG A 188 -10.55 8.08 -9.84
C ARG A 188 -11.34 7.05 -10.62
N ARG A 189 -11.95 6.11 -9.91
CA ARG A 189 -12.77 5.02 -10.47
C ARG A 189 -14.25 5.37 -10.56
N GLN A 190 -14.62 6.60 -10.19
CA GLN A 190 -16.02 7.07 -10.15
C GLN A 190 -16.94 6.15 -9.33
N MET A 191 -16.38 5.48 -8.32
CA MET A 191 -17.14 4.62 -7.43
C MET A 191 -17.83 5.46 -6.35
N GLU A 192 -19.02 5.04 -5.91
CA GLU A 192 -19.71 5.72 -4.81
C GLU A 192 -18.92 5.57 -3.49
N GLN A 193 -18.79 6.68 -2.78
CA GLN A 193 -18.17 6.70 -1.45
C GLN A 193 -19.12 6.07 -0.42
N GLY A 194 -19.01 4.76 -0.24
CA GLY A 194 -19.71 4.02 0.80
C GLY A 194 -18.92 3.90 2.11
N TRP A 195 -19.61 3.98 3.25
CA TRP A 195 -19.02 3.74 4.59
C TRP A 195 -18.39 2.33 4.71
N LEU A 196 -18.90 1.36 3.94
CA LEU A 196 -18.37 0.00 3.86
C LEU A 196 -16.90 -0.02 3.40
N TRP A 197 -16.51 0.84 2.45
CA TRP A 197 -15.12 0.91 1.99
C TRP A 197 -14.19 1.39 3.09
N GLY A 198 -14.64 2.34 3.91
CA GLY A 198 -13.92 2.78 5.10
C GLY A 198 -13.70 1.63 6.07
N LEU A 199 -14.75 0.87 6.40
CA LEU A 199 -14.63 -0.28 7.30
C LEU A 199 -13.71 -1.38 6.78
N ILE A 200 -13.83 -1.72 5.49
CA ILE A 200 -12.97 -2.72 4.85
C ILE A 200 -11.51 -2.26 4.96
N ALA A 201 -11.21 -1.01 4.66
CA ALA A 201 -9.84 -0.48 4.73
C ALA A 201 -9.23 -0.49 6.14
N PHE A 202 -10.03 -0.49 7.21
CA PHE A 202 -9.53 -0.62 8.59
C PHE A 202 -9.03 -2.03 8.93
N ILE A 203 -9.36 -3.06 8.14
CA ILE A 203 -8.86 -4.41 8.35
C ILE A 203 -7.43 -4.49 7.80
N PRO A 204 -6.38 -4.63 8.65
CA PRO A 204 -5.00 -4.56 8.21
C PRO A 204 -4.68 -5.59 7.12
N PHE A 205 -4.10 -5.12 6.02
CA PHE A 205 -3.77 -5.86 4.79
C PHE A 205 -4.96 -6.51 4.04
N LEU A 206 -5.84 -7.25 4.70
CA LEU A 206 -6.99 -7.91 4.07
C LEU A 206 -7.98 -6.92 3.49
N GLY A 207 -8.19 -5.78 4.16
CA GLY A 207 -9.00 -4.68 3.68
C GLY A 207 -8.56 -4.17 2.32
N PRO A 208 -7.31 -3.69 2.20
CA PRO A 208 -6.70 -3.35 0.91
C PRO A 208 -6.81 -4.47 -0.12
N GLY A 209 -6.53 -5.72 0.24
CA GLY A 209 -6.64 -6.86 -0.68
C GLY A 209 -8.06 -7.08 -1.21
N LEU A 210 -9.07 -7.01 -0.34
CA LEU A 210 -10.48 -7.12 -0.70
C LEU A 210 -10.92 -5.96 -1.59
N TYR A 211 -10.50 -4.74 -1.27
CA TYR A 211 -10.75 -3.58 -2.11
C TYR A 211 -10.19 -3.76 -3.53
N LEU A 212 -8.93 -4.22 -3.65
CA LEU A 212 -8.32 -4.46 -4.96
C LEU A 212 -9.07 -5.51 -5.79
N CYS A 213 -9.70 -6.50 -5.15
CA CYS A 213 -10.48 -7.53 -5.84
C CYS A 213 -11.83 -7.02 -6.36
N TRP A 214 -12.43 -6.03 -5.69
CA TRP A 214 -13.78 -5.55 -5.98
C TRP A 214 -13.87 -4.14 -6.59
N ARG A 215 -12.75 -3.41 -6.66
CA ARG A 215 -12.72 -2.08 -7.27
C ARG A 215 -13.08 -2.15 -8.76
N SER A 216 -13.78 -1.12 -9.23
CA SER A 216 -14.10 -0.98 -10.66
C SER A 216 -12.84 -0.66 -11.47
N PRO A 217 -12.75 -1.03 -12.76
CA PRO A 217 -11.63 -0.65 -13.63
C PRO A 217 -11.39 0.87 -13.66
N LEU A 218 -10.18 1.29 -14.00
CA LEU A 218 -9.87 2.70 -14.20
C LEU A 218 -10.69 3.27 -15.37
N VAL A 219 -11.25 4.46 -15.18
CA VAL A 219 -11.95 5.20 -16.24
C VAL A 219 -10.93 6.11 -16.94
N ASP A 220 -10.60 5.83 -18.20
CA ASP A 220 -9.81 6.77 -19.02
C ASP A 220 -10.72 7.89 -19.51
N VAL A 221 -10.45 9.12 -19.07
CA VAL A 221 -11.26 10.29 -19.46
C VAL A 221 -11.14 10.57 -20.97
N ASN A 222 -10.07 10.10 -21.62
CA ASN A 222 -9.88 10.26 -23.07
C ASN A 222 -10.55 9.16 -23.90
N ASN A 223 -10.97 8.07 -23.26
CA ASN A 223 -11.64 6.93 -23.89
C ASN A 223 -12.60 6.30 -22.88
N PRO A 224 -13.70 6.99 -22.52
CA PRO A 224 -14.69 6.43 -21.61
C PRO A 224 -15.20 5.13 -22.23
N ALA A 225 -15.14 4.04 -21.47
CA ALA A 225 -15.61 2.74 -21.94
C ALA A 225 -17.04 2.89 -22.48
N VAL A 226 -17.21 2.50 -23.74
CA VAL A 226 -18.52 2.36 -24.38
C VAL A 226 -19.20 1.16 -23.70
N ASP A 227 -20.47 1.33 -23.30
CA ASP A 227 -21.23 0.24 -22.69
C ASP A 227 -21.35 -0.95 -23.68
N LEU A 228 -21.71 -2.14 -23.18
CA LEU A 228 -21.87 -3.36 -24.00
C LEU A 228 -22.88 -3.20 -25.15
N ASP A 229 -23.71 -2.15 -25.10
CA ASP A 229 -24.71 -1.78 -26.09
C ASP A 229 -24.27 -0.66 -27.07
N GLY A 230 -23.02 -0.18 -27.00
CA GLY A 230 -22.49 0.79 -27.96
C GLY A 230 -22.87 2.25 -27.69
N GLU A 231 -23.59 2.53 -26.61
CA GLU A 231 -24.03 3.89 -26.27
C GLU A 231 -22.99 4.62 -25.40
N PRO A 232 -22.71 5.91 -25.65
CA PRO A 232 -21.91 6.72 -24.76
C PRO A 232 -22.64 6.89 -23.43
N ILE A 233 -21.93 6.73 -22.31
CA ILE A 233 -22.46 7.03 -20.98
C ILE A 233 -22.65 8.55 -20.89
N VAL A 234 -23.83 9.03 -21.27
CA VAL A 234 -24.21 10.44 -21.16
C VAL A 234 -24.32 10.78 -19.67
N SER A 235 -23.50 11.69 -19.17
CA SER A 235 -23.71 12.30 -17.86
C SER A 235 -25.06 12.99 -17.86
N PRO A 236 -25.90 12.89 -16.81
CA PRO A 236 -27.08 13.73 -16.72
C PRO A 236 -26.61 15.18 -16.61
N GLU A 237 -26.80 15.95 -17.68
CA GLU A 237 -26.74 17.41 -17.66
C GLU A 237 -27.95 17.92 -16.85
N ALA A 238 -27.68 18.52 -15.69
CA ALA A 238 -28.22 19.81 -15.22
C ALA A 238 -27.99 19.98 -13.70
#